data_AF-A0AAN7QQ97-F1
#
_entry.id   AF-A0AAN7QQ97-F1
#
_cell.length_a   1.000
_cell.length_b   1.000
_cell.length_c   1.000
_cell.angle_alpha   90.00
_cell.angle_beta   90.00
_cell.angle_gamma   90.00
#
_symmetry.space_group_name_H-M   'P 1'
#
loop_
_entity.id
_entity.type
_entity.pdbx_description
1 polymer ?
#
loop_
_entity_poly.entity_id
_entity_poly.type
_entity_poly.pdbx_seq_one_letter_code
_entity_poly.pdbx_strand_id
1 'polypeptide(L)'
;MGQMMKPRKTEITDKLRQEINKVVNRYIDEGVAELVPGVLFIDEVHMLDTECFSYLNRALESSLSPIVIFATNRGICNVRGTDMPSPHSIPVDLLDSLAIIRA
;
A
#
# COMPACT_ATOMS: atom_id res chain seq x y z
N MET A 1 -7.66 -13.92 36.39
CA MET A 1 -8.25 -12.62 35.99
C MET A 1 -7.24 -11.89 35.14
N GLY A 2 -7.58 -11.50 33.90
CA GLY A 2 -6.66 -10.74 33.04
C GLY A 2 -6.37 -11.35 31.66
N GLN A 3 -7.36 -11.94 30.97
CA GLN A 3 -7.30 -11.90 29.51
C GLN A 3 -7.66 -10.47 29.10
N MET A 4 -6.63 -9.63 28.90
CA MET A 4 -6.77 -8.35 28.21
C MET A 4 -7.56 -8.60 26.93
N MET A 5 -8.77 -8.04 26.86
CA MET A 5 -9.62 -8.10 25.67
C MET A 5 -8.80 -7.54 24.51
N LYS A 6 -8.42 -8.40 23.55
CA LYS A 6 -7.81 -7.93 22.30
C LYS A 6 -8.79 -6.94 21.69
N PRO A 7 -8.41 -5.66 21.48
CA PRO A 7 -9.30 -4.72 20.81
C PRO A 7 -9.61 -5.29 19.43
N ARG A 8 -10.90 -5.48 19.13
CA ARG A 8 -11.33 -5.87 17.79
C ARG A 8 -10.90 -4.76 16.85
N LYS A 9 -10.11 -5.08 15.83
CA LYS A 9 -9.79 -4.14 14.76
C LYS A 9 -11.09 -3.92 13.97
N THR A 10 -11.75 -2.79 14.23
CA THR A 10 -12.89 -2.35 13.42
C THR A 10 -12.37 -1.67 12.17
N GLU A 11 -13.08 -1.87 11.06
CA GLU A 11 -12.78 -1.15 9.84
C GLU A 11 -12.94 0.35 10.07
N ILE A 12 -11.95 1.12 9.61
CA ILE A 12 -12.03 2.59 9.62
C ILE A 12 -12.80 3.01 8.36
N THR A 13 -13.81 3.84 8.52
CA THR A 13 -14.60 4.33 7.39
C THR A 13 -13.84 5.38 6.59
N ASP A 14 -14.11 5.48 5.30
CA ASP A 14 -13.49 6.49 4.44
C ASP A 14 -13.84 7.93 4.87
N LYS A 15 -15.03 8.15 5.44
CA LYS A 15 -15.41 9.45 6.01
C LYS A 15 -14.45 9.88 7.12
N LEU A 16 -14.14 8.97 8.06
CA LEU A 16 -13.21 9.27 9.15
C LEU A 16 -11.80 9.52 8.62
N ARG A 17 -11.33 8.72 7.64
CA ARG A 17 -10.02 8.95 6.99
C ARG A 17 -9.95 10.34 6.35
N GLN A 18 -10.99 10.74 5.61
CA GLN A 18 -11.04 12.05 4.96
C GLN A 18 -11.07 13.21 5.95
N GLU A 19 -11.80 13.07 7.06
CA GLU A 19 -11.82 14.09 8.13
C GLU A 19 -10.45 14.26 8.76
N ILE A 20 -9.77 13.16 9.10
CA ILE A 20 -8.40 13.21 9.63
C ILE A 20 -7.43 13.82 8.62
N ASN A 21 -7.49 13.41 7.34
CA ASN A 21 -6.62 13.97 6.31
C ASN A 21 -6.79 15.49 6.14
N LYS A 22 -8.02 16.02 6.27
CA LYS A 22 -8.25 17.48 6.25
C LYS A 22 -7.58 18.21 7.40
N VAL A 23 -7.60 17.62 8.60
CA VAL A 23 -6.95 18.21 9.78
C VAL A 23 -5.43 18.15 9.64
N VAL A 24 -4.88 17.02 9.22
CA VAL A 24 -3.44 16.84 8.99
C VAL A 24 -2.93 17.83 7.95
N ASN A 25 -3.61 17.95 6.80
CA ASN A 25 -3.24 18.91 5.76
C ASN A 25 -3.29 20.36 6.27
N ARG A 26 -4.30 20.73 7.07
CA ARG A 26 -4.36 22.06 7.68
C ARG A 26 -3.14 22.34 8.57
N TYR A 27 -2.73 21.39 9.41
CA TYR A 27 -1.57 21.57 10.27
C TYR A 27 -0.25 21.67 9.49
N ILE A 28 -0.16 21.02 8.33
CA ILE A 28 0.96 21.17 7.41
C ILE A 28 0.94 22.57 6.79
N ASP A 29 -0.21 23.02 6.28
CA ASP A 29 -0.37 24.34 5.64
C ASP A 29 -0.13 25.51 6.62
N GLU A 30 -0.52 25.34 7.89
CA GLU A 30 -0.27 26.31 8.97
C GLU A 30 1.17 26.28 9.49
N GLY A 31 2.00 25.32 9.06
CA GLY A 31 3.38 25.14 9.50
C GLY A 31 3.53 24.61 10.93
N VAL A 32 2.48 24.01 11.49
CA VAL A 32 2.46 23.42 12.84
C VAL A 32 3.02 21.99 12.83
N ALA A 33 2.89 21.29 11.70
CA ALA A 33 3.38 19.93 11.51
C ALA A 33 4.12 19.76 10.19
N GLU A 34 5.05 18.81 10.15
CA GLU A 34 5.73 18.37 8.93
C GLU A 34 5.33 16.93 8.62
N LEU A 35 5.08 16.65 7.35
CA LEU A 35 4.82 15.29 6.89
C LEU A 35 6.13 14.57 6.60
N VAL A 36 6.42 13.50 7.36
CA VAL A 36 7.56 12.64 7.11
C VAL A 36 7.08 11.35 6.42
N PRO A 37 7.35 11.14 5.12
CA PRO A 37 6.96 9.92 4.44
C PRO A 37 7.77 8.72 4.97
N GLY A 38 7.06 7.64 5.32
CA GLY A 38 7.66 6.39 5.75
C GLY A 38 8.04 5.48 4.59
N VAL A 39 8.48 4.26 4.93
CA VAL A 39 8.71 3.18 3.97
C VAL A 39 7.81 2.00 4.31
N LEU A 40 7.06 1.52 3.32
CA LEU A 40 6.29 0.29 3.40
C LEU A 40 7.01 -0.79 2.59
N PHE A 41 7.60 -1.76 3.29
CA PHE A 41 8.21 -2.92 2.67
C PHE A 41 7.21 -4.08 2.63
N ILE A 42 6.96 -4.62 1.45
CA ILE A 42 6.12 -5.80 1.23
C ILE A 42 7.01 -6.89 0.63
N ASP A 43 7.32 -7.88 1.47
CA ASP A 43 7.97 -9.10 1.04
C ASP A 43 6.98 -10.05 0.37
N GLU A 44 7.49 -10.94 -0.47
CA GLU A 44 6.72 -11.94 -1.21
C GLU A 44 5.47 -11.35 -1.91
N VAL A 45 5.63 -10.22 -2.62
CA VAL A 45 4.50 -9.47 -3.22
C VAL A 45 3.63 -10.33 -4.15
N HIS A 46 4.18 -11.41 -4.71
CA HIS A 46 3.46 -12.40 -5.51
C HIS A 46 2.30 -13.10 -4.78
N MET A 47 2.22 -12.96 -3.46
CA MET A 47 1.10 -13.46 -2.65
C MET A 47 -0.13 -12.57 -2.70
N LEU A 48 0.01 -11.30 -3.13
CA LEU A 48 -1.10 -10.37 -3.33
C LEU A 48 -1.91 -10.72 -4.57
N ASP A 49 -3.23 -10.48 -4.49
CA ASP A 49 -4.15 -10.64 -5.61
C ASP A 49 -4.41 -9.31 -6.33
N THR A 50 -5.13 -9.40 -7.45
CA THR A 50 -5.49 -8.24 -8.27
C THR A 50 -6.25 -7.15 -7.52
N GLU A 51 -7.07 -7.50 -6.52
CA GLU A 51 -7.80 -6.52 -5.72
C GLU A 51 -6.85 -5.73 -4.81
N CYS A 52 -5.87 -6.41 -4.21
CA CYS A 52 -4.82 -5.77 -3.43
C CYS A 52 -4.00 -4.78 -4.28
N PHE A 53 -3.60 -5.19 -5.49
CA PHE A 53 -2.88 -4.29 -6.41
C PHE A 53 -3.72 -3.09 -6.84
N SER A 54 -5.00 -3.29 -7.12
CA SER A 54 -5.92 -2.19 -7.45
C SER A 54 -6.05 -1.18 -6.30
N TYR A 55 -6.11 -1.68 -5.06
CA TYR A 55 -6.11 -0.82 -3.87
C TYR A 55 -4.79 -0.06 -3.71
N LEU A 56 -3.65 -0.74 -3.88
CA LEU A 56 -2.33 -0.15 -3.78
C LEU A 56 -2.11 0.94 -4.83
N ASN A 57 -2.52 0.73 -6.08
CA ASN A 57 -2.46 1.76 -7.13
C ASN A 57 -3.18 3.04 -6.68
N ARG A 58 -4.42 2.92 -6.21
CA ARG A 58 -5.19 4.07 -5.71
C ARG A 58 -4.55 4.72 -4.48
N ALA A 59 -3.95 3.93 -3.59
CA ALA A 59 -3.31 4.45 -2.38
C ALA A 59 -1.98 5.18 -2.69
N LEU A 60 -1.25 4.71 -3.70
CA LEU A 60 0.01 5.31 -4.17
C LEU A 60 -0.19 6.67 -4.86
N GLU A 61 -1.38 6.95 -5.40
CA GLU A 61 -1.73 8.27 -5.94
C GLU A 61 -1.89 9.37 -4.86
N SER A 62 -1.99 9.00 -3.58
CA SER A 62 -2.14 9.97 -2.49
C SER A 62 -0.83 10.71 -2.22
N SER A 63 -0.90 12.02 -1.98
CA SER A 63 0.26 12.82 -1.55
C SER A 63 0.83 12.41 -0.18
N LEU A 64 0.04 11.71 0.64
CA LEU A 64 0.45 11.20 1.95
C LEU A 64 1.02 9.77 1.86
N SER A 65 1.22 9.24 0.65
CA SER A 65 1.64 7.86 0.46
C SER A 65 3.11 7.65 0.84
N PRO A 66 3.46 6.57 1.55
CA PRO A 66 4.84 6.23 1.82
C PRO A 66 5.55 5.72 0.57
N ILE A 67 6.88 5.63 0.63
CA ILE A 67 7.64 4.89 -0.38
C ILE A 67 7.33 3.40 -0.22
N VAL A 68 6.86 2.75 -1.28
CA VAL A 68 6.58 1.32 -1.27
C VAL A 68 7.71 0.56 -1.94
N ILE A 69 8.25 -0.45 -1.24
CA ILE A 69 9.29 -1.35 -1.73
C ILE A 69 8.70 -2.75 -1.80
N PHE A 70 8.67 -3.31 -3.01
CA PHE A 70 8.25 -4.69 -3.25
C PHE A 70 9.45 -5.62 -3.36
N ALA A 71 9.35 -6.80 -2.75
CA ALA A 71 10.29 -7.89 -2.96
C ALA A 71 9.58 -9.15 -3.46
N THR A 72 10.22 -9.87 -4.37
CA THR A 72 9.78 -11.18 -4.83
C THR A 72 10.94 -11.99 -5.36
N ASN A 73 10.86 -13.29 -5.14
CA ASN A 73 11.76 -14.29 -5.69
C ASN A 73 11.17 -15.01 -6.92
N ARG A 74 9.98 -14.59 -7.40
CA ARG A 74 9.34 -15.17 -8.59
C ARG A 74 9.68 -14.39 -9.86
N GLY A 75 10.04 -15.13 -10.90
CA GLY A 75 10.35 -14.61 -12.23
C GLY A 75 9.10 -14.31 -13.06
N ILE A 76 8.48 -15.34 -13.63
CA ILE A 76 7.20 -15.24 -14.36
C ILE A 76 6.18 -16.14 -13.64
N CYS A 77 5.05 -15.57 -13.25
CA CYS A 77 3.97 -16.29 -12.59
C CYS A 77 2.63 -15.60 -12.86
N ASN A 78 1.52 -16.32 -12.67
CA ASN A 78 0.20 -15.72 -12.83
C ASN A 78 -0.04 -14.70 -11.71
N VAL A 79 -0.67 -13.56 -12.04
CA VAL A 79 -1.16 -12.63 -11.03
C VAL A 79 -2.30 -13.32 -10.29
N ARG A 80 -2.21 -13.43 -8.97
CA ARG A 80 -3.19 -14.16 -8.16
C ARG A 80 -4.58 -13.55 -8.34
N GLY A 81 -5.57 -14.39 -8.65
CA GLY A 81 -6.92 -13.95 -9.03
C GLY A 81 -7.14 -13.85 -10.54
N THR A 82 -6.12 -14.11 -11.37
CA THR A 82 -6.22 -14.15 -12.84
C THR A 82 -5.46 -15.34 -13.41
N ASP A 83 -5.77 -15.70 -14.66
CA ASP A 83 -5.03 -16.72 -15.43
C ASP A 83 -3.94 -16.10 -16.33
N MET A 84 -3.64 -14.80 -16.16
CA MET A 84 -2.67 -14.09 -16.98
C MET A 84 -1.27 -14.18 -16.38
N PRO A 85 -0.27 -14.72 -17.13
CA PRO A 85 1.12 -14.71 -16.70
C PRO A 85 1.68 -13.28 -16.75
N SER A 86 2.39 -12.87 -15.71
CA SER A 86 3.05 -11.57 -15.64
C SER A 86 4.45 -11.68 -15.02
N PRO A 87 5.42 -10.84 -15.44
CA PRO A 87 6.67 -10.69 -14.71
C PRO A 87 6.40 -10.38 -13.24
N HIS A 88 7.10 -11.08 -12.34
CA HIS A 88 7.01 -10.88 -10.89
C HIS A 88 5.62 -11.08 -10.28
N SER A 89 4.65 -11.59 -11.06
CA SER A 89 3.21 -11.72 -10.67
C SER A 89 2.58 -10.39 -10.24
N ILE A 90 3.07 -9.28 -10.79
CA ILE A 90 2.52 -7.94 -10.63
C ILE A 90 1.80 -7.57 -11.92
N PRO A 91 0.60 -6.97 -11.88
CA PRO A 91 -0.08 -6.56 -13.11
C PRO A 91 0.68 -5.43 -13.83
N VAL A 92 0.55 -5.39 -15.16
CA VAL A 92 1.41 -4.59 -16.07
C VAL A 92 1.29 -3.09 -15.78
N ASP A 93 0.11 -2.63 -15.40
CA ASP A 93 -0.19 -1.27 -15.00
C ASP A 93 0.69 -0.78 -13.83
N LEU A 94 0.89 -1.63 -12.82
CA LEU A 94 1.78 -1.31 -11.70
C LEU A 94 3.24 -1.50 -12.09
N LEU A 95 3.59 -2.53 -12.87
CA LEU A 95 4.96 -2.77 -13.33
C LEU A 95 5.56 -1.56 -14.05
N ASP A 96 4.79 -0.86 -14.88
CA ASP A 96 5.25 0.32 -15.62
C ASP A 96 5.65 1.48 -14.69
N SER A 97 5.12 1.50 -13.47
CA SER A 97 5.41 2.52 -12.45
C SER A 97 6.55 2.13 -11.51
N LEU A 98 7.10 0.92 -11.63
CA LEU A 98 8.12 0.40 -10.70
C LEU A 98 9.54 0.61 -11.21
N ALA A 99 10.40 1.11 -10.31
CA ALA A 99 11.85 1.03 -10.49
C ALA A 99 12.34 -0.37 -10.07
N ILE A 100 12.67 -1.22 -11.05
CA ILE A 100 13.13 -2.59 -10.77
C ILE A 100 14.64 -2.60 -10.54
N ILE A 101 15.05 -3.02 -9.35
CA ILE A 101 16.46 -3.23 -8.98
C ILE A 101 16.76 -4.73 -9.04
N ARG A 102 17.78 -5.11 -9.80
CA ARG A 102 18.30 -6.49 -9.81
C ARG A 102 19.45 -6.57 -8.82
N ALA A 103 19.34 -7.48 -7.86
CA ALA A 103 20.41 -7.85 -6.94
C ALA A 103 21.04 -9.18 -7.37
#